data_AF-A0A0M0BMF9-F1
#
_entry.id   AF-A0A0M0BMF9-F1
#
_cell.length_a   1.000
_cell.length_b   1.000
_cell.length_c   1.000
_cell.angle_alpha   90.00
_cell.angle_beta   90.00
_cell.angle_gamma   90.00
#
_symmetry.space_group_name_H-M   'P 1'
#
loop_
_entity.id
_entity.type
_entity.pdbx_description
1 polymer ?
#
loop_
_entity_poly.entity_id
_entity_poly.type
_entity_poly.pdbx_seq_one_letter_code
_entity_poly.pdbx_strand_id
1 'polypeptide(L)'
;DSDYGGARYIIDNTNKVLRAIGSKIRAEPTSVEDPFSNCAGAYRVRANVTNTADAEVGGIVAGVNATKGVLFHGPTILYGFVDGVAVSLETTSIDNVYWVMKTGASGIVVDHDNIIEPPAAHVDTQEGSFVIMAVEKYAGPNEDCKIIVTGENPYGGYQPGFSAEYYDYPLDGPTLVLNAVDWGVMVESASDQIMSEISDLESTVASQASEIAGLETEIDGLQSELAGLNSMVYAAIGLAVIGILVGAVGMFLRKS
;
A
#
# COMPACT_ATOMS: atom_id res chain seq x y z
N ASP A 1 8.81 -5.86 20.51
CA ASP A 1 8.25 -7.09 21.11
C ASP A 1 6.72 -7.14 20.94
N SER A 2 6.28 -7.52 19.74
CA SER A 2 4.90 -7.87 19.40
C SER A 2 4.65 -9.38 19.47
N ASP A 3 5.67 -10.14 19.86
CA ASP A 3 5.72 -11.61 19.95
C ASP A 3 5.04 -12.19 21.21
N TYR A 4 4.28 -11.37 21.94
CA TYR A 4 3.58 -11.75 23.16
C TYR A 4 2.09 -11.43 23.08
N GLY A 5 1.25 -12.39 23.43
CA GLY A 5 -0.19 -12.15 23.59
C GLY A 5 -0.47 -11.07 24.64
N GLY A 6 -1.40 -10.17 24.35
CA GLY A 6 -1.73 -9.03 25.20
C GLY A 6 -0.82 -7.80 25.03
N ALA A 7 0.17 -7.84 24.13
CA ALA A 7 1.00 -6.67 23.77
C ALA A 7 0.30 -5.67 22.83
N ARG A 8 -0.94 -5.99 22.40
CA ARG A 8 -1.71 -5.19 21.44
C ARG A 8 -1.86 -3.71 21.76
N TYR A 9 -1.90 -3.34 23.04
CA TYR A 9 -2.01 -1.93 23.42
C TYR A 9 -0.84 -1.08 22.86
N ILE A 10 0.33 -1.70 22.60
CA ILE A 10 1.48 -1.05 21.98
C ILE A 10 1.13 -0.67 20.54
N ILE A 11 0.63 -1.63 19.75
CA ILE A 11 0.21 -1.42 18.36
C ILE A 11 -0.93 -0.42 18.26
N ASP A 12 -1.95 -0.54 19.12
CA ASP A 12 -3.08 0.38 19.16
C ASP A 12 -2.61 1.82 19.43
N ASN A 13 -1.68 2.00 20.36
CA ASN A 13 -1.15 3.33 20.69
C ASN A 13 -0.27 3.87 19.57
N THR A 14 0.57 3.04 18.94
CA THR A 14 1.34 3.41 17.75
C THR A 14 0.41 3.88 16.63
N ASN A 15 -0.62 3.10 16.31
CA ASN A 15 -1.59 3.44 15.25
C ASN A 15 -2.45 4.65 15.59
N LYS A 16 -2.74 4.93 16.87
CA LYS A 16 -3.38 6.19 17.29
C LYS A 16 -2.50 7.40 16.99
N VAL A 17 -1.19 7.32 17.28
CA VAL A 17 -0.25 8.41 16.97
C VAL A 17 -0.12 8.60 15.46
N LEU A 18 0.12 7.52 14.71
CA LEU A 18 0.24 7.57 13.25
C LEU A 18 -1.03 8.14 12.58
N ARG A 19 -2.21 7.78 13.08
CA ARG A 19 -3.48 8.36 12.63
C ARG A 19 -3.58 9.84 12.96
N ALA A 20 -3.19 10.26 14.17
CA ALA A 20 -3.28 11.64 14.61
C ALA A 20 -2.38 12.58 13.79
N ILE A 21 -1.26 12.09 13.28
CA ILE A 21 -0.34 12.83 12.41
C ILE A 21 -0.62 12.59 10.91
N GLY A 22 -1.77 12.01 10.56
CA GLY A 22 -2.18 11.84 9.16
C GLY A 22 -1.33 10.86 8.35
N SER A 23 -0.49 10.05 8.99
CA SER A 23 0.35 9.08 8.29
C SER A 23 -0.50 8.05 7.54
N LYS A 24 0.00 7.58 6.41
CA LYS A 24 -0.56 6.45 5.64
C LYS A 24 -0.01 5.10 6.11
N ILE A 25 1.03 5.07 6.94
CA ILE A 25 1.64 3.83 7.47
C ILE A 25 0.96 3.40 8.77
N ARG A 26 0.79 2.10 8.97
CA ARG A 26 0.27 1.50 10.21
C ARG A 26 1.08 0.27 10.59
N ALA A 27 1.10 -0.05 11.88
CA ALA A 27 1.66 -1.28 12.42
C ALA A 27 0.56 -2.35 12.52
N GLU A 28 0.87 -3.58 12.17
CA GLU A 28 -0.09 -4.69 12.24
C GLU A 28 -0.21 -5.24 13.68
N PRO A 29 -1.39 -5.69 14.15
CA PRO A 29 -1.54 -6.34 15.45
C PRO A 29 -0.97 -7.78 15.49
N THR A 30 0.15 -8.02 14.82
CA THR A 30 0.83 -9.31 14.69
C THR A 30 2.32 -9.17 14.99
N SER A 31 3.01 -10.30 15.03
CA SER A 31 4.46 -10.36 14.91
C SER A 31 4.88 -11.04 13.59
N VAL A 32 6.15 -10.94 13.25
CA VAL A 32 6.77 -11.78 12.21
C VAL A 32 7.96 -12.53 12.77
N GLU A 33 8.04 -13.81 12.42
CA GLU A 33 9.16 -14.70 12.72
C GLU A 33 9.87 -15.09 11.42
N ASP A 34 11.19 -15.31 11.47
CA ASP A 34 11.95 -15.86 10.34
C ASP A 34 12.75 -17.09 10.81
N PRO A 35 12.36 -18.32 10.44
CA PRO A 35 13.02 -19.53 10.90
C PRO A 35 14.44 -19.71 10.36
N PHE A 36 14.86 -18.94 9.34
CA PHE A 36 16.18 -19.08 8.71
C PHE A 36 17.09 -17.86 8.89
N SER A 37 16.57 -16.64 8.70
CA SER A 37 17.33 -15.41 8.92
C SER A 37 17.00 -14.83 10.29
N ASN A 38 17.63 -15.39 11.32
CA ASN A 38 17.44 -14.96 12.69
C ASN A 38 18.73 -15.02 13.53
N CYS A 39 18.65 -14.48 14.74
CA CYS A 39 19.70 -14.55 15.75
C CYS A 39 19.33 -15.58 16.85
N ALA A 40 19.50 -16.87 16.54
CA ALA A 40 19.28 -17.99 17.47
C ALA A 40 17.82 -18.18 17.96
N GLY A 41 16.83 -17.71 17.20
CA GLY A 41 15.40 -17.91 17.47
C GLY A 41 14.53 -17.15 16.47
N ALA A 42 13.45 -17.74 15.98
CA ALA A 42 12.72 -17.23 14.81
C ALA A 42 12.13 -15.82 15.00
N TYR A 43 11.66 -15.48 16.21
CA TYR A 43 11.20 -14.14 16.57
C TYR A 43 12.32 -13.06 16.60
N ARG A 44 13.60 -13.46 16.57
CA ARG A 44 14.76 -12.56 16.56
C ARG A 44 15.21 -12.33 15.13
N VAL A 45 14.29 -11.75 14.36
CA VAL A 45 14.41 -11.60 12.92
C VAL A 45 15.65 -10.81 12.57
N ARG A 46 16.50 -11.40 11.71
CA ARG A 46 17.66 -10.74 11.14
C ARG A 46 17.30 -10.31 9.72
N ALA A 47 16.69 -9.15 9.63
CA ALA A 47 16.19 -8.58 8.38
C ALA A 47 17.35 -8.26 7.43
N ASN A 48 17.21 -8.66 6.17
CA ASN A 48 18.32 -8.62 5.19
C ASN A 48 17.91 -8.17 3.79
N VAL A 49 16.65 -7.75 3.61
CA VAL A 49 16.14 -7.25 2.34
C VAL A 49 15.99 -5.74 2.45
N THR A 50 16.79 -4.99 1.69
CA THR A 50 16.75 -3.53 1.64
C THR A 50 16.21 -3.02 0.30
N ASN A 51 15.55 -1.87 0.32
CA ASN A 51 15.07 -1.23 -0.91
C ASN A 51 16.19 -0.43 -1.58
N THR A 52 16.96 -1.09 -2.44
CA THR A 52 18.04 -0.45 -3.20
C THR A 52 17.59 0.12 -4.54
N ALA A 53 16.34 -0.14 -4.94
CA ALA A 53 15.78 0.31 -6.21
C ALA A 53 15.20 1.73 -6.11
N ASP A 54 14.71 2.11 -4.93
CA ASP A 54 14.06 3.39 -4.70
C ASP A 54 15.05 4.45 -4.20
N ALA A 55 15.14 5.55 -4.95
CA ALA A 55 16.10 6.62 -4.68
C ALA A 55 15.79 7.36 -3.37
N GLU A 56 14.51 7.43 -2.96
CA GLU A 56 14.09 8.19 -1.76
C GLU A 56 14.65 7.58 -0.47
N VAL A 57 14.85 6.26 -0.46
CA VAL A 57 15.41 5.51 0.68
C VAL A 57 16.84 5.02 0.43
N GLY A 58 17.42 5.32 -0.73
CA GLY A 58 18.77 4.91 -1.11
C GLY A 58 19.84 5.38 -0.10
N GLY A 59 19.68 6.58 0.44
CA GLY A 59 20.54 7.10 1.51
C GLY A 59 20.40 6.34 2.83
N ILE A 60 19.19 5.86 3.16
CA ILE A 60 18.93 5.09 4.38
C ILE A 60 19.63 3.72 4.32
N VAL A 61 19.52 3.04 3.18
CA VAL A 61 20.06 1.68 3.00
C VAL A 61 21.51 1.66 2.55
N ALA A 62 22.12 2.81 2.31
CA ALA A 62 23.49 2.93 1.83
C ALA A 62 24.48 2.25 2.79
N GLY A 63 25.22 1.27 2.27
CA GLY A 63 26.24 0.54 3.04
C GLY A 63 25.69 -0.52 4.00
N VAL A 64 24.36 -0.68 4.13
CA VAL A 64 23.76 -1.73 4.95
C VAL A 64 24.09 -3.11 4.37
N ASN A 65 24.81 -3.92 5.13
CA ASN A 65 25.29 -5.23 4.69
C ASN A 65 24.21 -6.31 4.85
N ALA A 66 23.61 -6.74 3.74
CA ALA A 66 22.58 -7.78 3.72
C ALA A 66 23.04 -9.14 4.32
N THR A 67 24.33 -9.48 4.28
CA THR A 67 24.83 -10.73 4.89
C THR A 67 24.84 -10.66 6.42
N LYS A 68 25.08 -9.48 6.99
CA LYS A 68 24.95 -9.22 8.42
C LYS A 68 23.49 -9.03 8.83
N GLY A 69 22.73 -8.30 8.02
CA GLY A 69 21.36 -7.90 8.31
C GLY A 69 21.25 -6.95 9.51
N VAL A 70 20.02 -6.63 9.89
CA VAL A 70 19.67 -5.80 11.04
C VAL A 70 18.73 -6.58 11.94
N LEU A 71 18.95 -6.49 13.25
CA LEU A 71 18.12 -7.19 14.22
C LEU A 71 16.80 -6.44 14.41
N PHE A 72 15.71 -7.19 14.30
CA PHE A 72 14.38 -6.82 14.73
C PHE A 72 13.96 -7.91 15.73
N HIS A 73 13.92 -7.55 17.01
CA HIS A 73 13.76 -8.49 18.13
C HIS A 73 12.29 -8.57 18.58
N GLY A 74 11.52 -9.45 17.94
CA GLY A 74 10.07 -9.56 18.10
C GLY A 74 9.28 -8.46 17.35
N PRO A 75 9.53 -8.24 16.05
CA PRO A 75 8.91 -7.14 15.32
C PRO A 75 7.44 -7.43 14.97
N THR A 76 6.68 -6.35 14.85
CA THR A 76 5.46 -6.33 14.00
C THR A 76 5.82 -6.01 12.54
N ILE A 77 4.89 -6.23 11.63
CA ILE A 77 4.96 -5.78 10.23
C ILE A 77 4.15 -4.51 10.01
N LEU A 78 4.42 -3.84 8.89
CA LEU A 78 3.80 -2.57 8.53
C LEU A 78 2.87 -2.75 7.32
N TYR A 79 1.76 -2.01 7.34
CA TYR A 79 0.81 -1.96 6.25
C TYR A 79 0.43 -0.50 5.91
N GLY A 80 -0.14 -0.31 4.73
CA GLY A 80 -0.64 0.99 4.27
C GLY A 80 -2.13 1.14 4.55
N PHE A 81 -2.57 2.34 4.90
CA PHE A 81 -3.98 2.65 5.13
C PHE A 81 -4.38 3.94 4.40
N VAL A 82 -5.10 3.78 3.30
CA VAL A 82 -5.52 4.85 2.39
C VAL A 82 -7.00 4.72 2.13
N ASP A 83 -7.75 5.82 2.21
CA ASP A 83 -9.19 5.88 1.95
C ASP A 83 -10.04 4.83 2.69
N GLY A 84 -9.64 4.51 3.91
CA GLY A 84 -10.33 3.52 4.76
C GLY A 84 -9.98 2.06 4.46
N VAL A 85 -9.05 1.82 3.52
CA VAL A 85 -8.66 0.48 3.07
C VAL A 85 -7.24 0.16 3.55
N ALA A 86 -7.08 -1.02 4.15
CA ALA A 86 -5.77 -1.57 4.49
C ALA A 86 -5.17 -2.30 3.28
N VAL A 87 -3.90 -2.04 2.98
CA VAL A 87 -3.16 -2.64 1.86
C VAL A 87 -1.76 -3.08 2.28
N SER A 88 -1.27 -4.14 1.66
CA SER A 88 0.09 -4.63 1.87
C SER A 88 1.11 -3.69 1.21
N LEU A 89 2.12 -3.24 1.96
CA LEU A 89 3.21 -2.39 1.43
C LEU A 89 4.18 -3.19 0.55
N GLU A 90 4.07 -4.52 0.53
CA GLU A 90 4.89 -5.37 -0.34
C GLU A 90 4.46 -5.29 -1.80
N THR A 91 3.17 -5.06 -2.05
CA THR A 91 2.56 -5.13 -3.38
C THR A 91 1.82 -3.86 -3.80
N THR A 92 1.58 -2.93 -2.88
CA THR A 92 0.83 -1.70 -3.16
C THR A 92 1.72 -0.49 -2.91
N SER A 93 1.90 0.31 -3.96
CA SER A 93 2.51 1.64 -3.88
C SER A 93 1.50 2.65 -3.35
N ILE A 94 1.98 3.54 -2.49
CA ILE A 94 1.20 4.65 -1.93
C ILE A 94 2.06 5.90 -2.07
N ASP A 95 1.48 6.99 -2.56
CA ASP A 95 2.21 8.24 -2.78
C ASP A 95 2.92 8.69 -1.51
N ASN A 96 4.21 9.00 -1.67
CA ASN A 96 5.13 9.44 -0.63
C ASN A 96 5.46 8.41 0.46
N VAL A 97 5.05 7.14 0.30
CA VAL A 97 5.38 6.05 1.22
C VAL A 97 6.37 5.08 0.57
N TYR A 98 7.47 4.82 1.26
CA TYR A 98 8.57 4.01 0.74
C TYR A 98 8.99 2.96 1.78
N TRP A 99 8.96 1.69 1.40
CA TRP A 99 9.51 0.64 2.26
C TRP A 99 11.04 0.72 2.26
N VAL A 100 11.64 0.48 3.43
CA VAL A 100 13.10 0.55 3.64
C VAL A 100 13.68 -0.86 3.80
N MET A 101 13.07 -1.66 4.68
CA MET A 101 13.57 -2.98 5.05
C MET A 101 12.44 -3.99 5.20
N LYS A 102 12.70 -5.20 4.69
CA LYS A 102 11.84 -6.37 4.84
C LYS A 102 12.55 -7.52 5.54
N THR A 103 11.76 -8.46 6.06
CA THR A 103 12.23 -9.80 6.45
C THR A 103 12.78 -10.57 5.25
N GLY A 104 13.44 -11.70 5.50
CA GLY A 104 13.74 -12.67 4.45
C GLY A 104 12.46 -13.26 3.84
N ALA A 105 12.59 -13.99 2.73
CA ALA A 105 11.46 -14.61 2.03
C ALA A 105 10.76 -15.74 2.79
N SER A 106 11.34 -16.17 3.92
CA SER A 106 10.80 -17.22 4.79
C SER A 106 10.14 -16.65 6.04
N GLY A 107 9.88 -15.34 6.09
CA GLY A 107 9.12 -14.73 7.17
C GLY A 107 7.74 -15.38 7.30
N ILE A 108 7.22 -15.46 8.51
CA ILE A 108 5.92 -16.03 8.84
C ILE A 108 5.20 -15.03 9.74
N VAL A 109 4.03 -14.56 9.33
CA VAL A 109 3.15 -13.75 10.19
C VAL A 109 2.61 -14.64 11.30
N VAL A 110 2.75 -14.17 12.54
CA VAL A 110 2.27 -14.87 13.73
C VAL A 110 1.32 -13.96 14.50
N ASP A 111 0.06 -14.35 14.58
CA ASP A 111 -0.95 -13.68 15.38
C ASP A 111 -1.09 -14.35 16.76
N HIS A 112 -0.63 -13.64 17.79
CA HIS A 112 -0.70 -14.12 19.18
C HIS A 112 -2.07 -13.86 19.84
N ASP A 113 -2.95 -13.08 19.21
CA ASP A 113 -4.24 -12.62 19.74
C ASP A 113 -5.40 -12.81 18.70
N ASN A 114 -5.31 -13.85 17.86
CA ASN A 114 -6.15 -14.05 16.64
C ASN A 114 -7.67 -14.17 16.84
N ILE A 115 -8.14 -14.25 18.08
CA ILE A 115 -9.56 -14.25 18.42
C ILE A 115 -10.11 -12.82 18.57
N ILE A 116 -9.25 -11.81 18.77
CA ILE A 116 -9.66 -10.47 19.18
C ILE A 116 -9.63 -9.46 18.02
N GLU A 117 -8.57 -9.45 17.21
CA GLU A 117 -8.51 -8.68 15.96
C GLU A 117 -7.59 -9.38 14.99
N PRO A 118 -8.12 -9.82 13.84
CA PRO A 118 -7.29 -10.42 12.81
C PRO A 118 -6.33 -9.39 12.20
N PRO A 119 -5.28 -9.85 11.51
CA PRO A 119 -4.38 -8.97 10.78
C PRO A 119 -5.15 -8.12 9.74
N ALA A 120 -4.68 -6.90 9.50
CA ALA A 120 -5.44 -5.88 8.76
C ALA A 120 -5.24 -5.97 7.24
N ALA A 121 -4.00 -6.23 6.81
CA ALA A 121 -3.61 -6.31 5.41
C ALA A 121 -3.02 -7.67 5.03
N HIS A 122 -2.65 -8.47 6.03
CA HIS A 122 -2.04 -9.79 5.88
C HIS A 122 -2.95 -10.86 6.47
N VAL A 123 -2.47 -12.11 6.51
CA VAL A 123 -3.18 -13.22 7.14
C VAL A 123 -2.27 -13.94 8.14
N ASP A 124 -2.86 -14.48 9.21
CA ASP A 124 -2.11 -15.30 10.16
C ASP A 124 -1.50 -16.50 9.44
N THR A 125 -0.28 -16.87 9.81
CA THR A 125 0.55 -17.90 9.16
C THR A 125 0.97 -17.60 7.72
N GLN A 126 0.75 -16.37 7.22
CA GLN A 126 1.23 -15.99 5.88
C GLN A 126 2.76 -16.11 5.82
N GLU A 127 3.25 -16.84 4.82
CA GLU A 127 4.69 -16.90 4.52
C GLU A 127 5.07 -15.83 3.48
N GLY A 128 6.23 -15.21 3.64
CA GLY A 128 6.74 -14.21 2.70
C GLY A 128 7.83 -13.30 3.24
N SER A 129 8.08 -12.21 2.50
CA SER A 129 8.99 -11.13 2.90
C SER A 129 8.15 -9.88 3.20
N PHE A 130 8.18 -9.44 4.46
CA PHE A 130 7.27 -8.42 4.97
C PHE A 130 7.99 -7.14 5.35
N VAL A 131 7.38 -5.99 5.09
CA VAL A 131 7.87 -4.65 5.43
C VAL A 131 7.83 -4.48 6.93
N ILE A 132 8.99 -4.23 7.51
CA ILE A 132 9.19 -4.00 8.95
C ILE A 132 9.80 -2.62 9.23
N MET A 133 10.15 -1.88 8.17
CA MET A 133 10.52 -0.47 8.24
C MET A 133 10.09 0.23 6.97
N ALA A 134 9.43 1.38 7.12
CA ALA A 134 9.00 2.24 6.03
C ALA A 134 9.10 3.71 6.43
N VAL A 135 9.18 4.58 5.44
CA VAL A 135 9.17 6.03 5.61
C VAL A 135 8.01 6.66 4.85
N GLU A 136 7.59 7.82 5.32
CA GLU A 136 6.62 8.67 4.66
C GLU A 136 7.18 10.09 4.56
N LYS A 137 7.23 10.63 3.35
CA LYS A 137 7.52 12.05 3.10
C LYS A 137 6.21 12.84 3.11
N TYR A 138 6.31 14.13 3.40
CA TYR A 138 5.19 15.06 3.36
C TYR A 138 4.00 14.56 4.20
N ALA A 139 4.31 13.98 5.35
CA ALA A 139 3.31 13.56 6.31
C ALA A 139 2.86 14.74 7.17
N GLY A 140 1.82 14.53 7.99
CA GLY A 140 1.27 15.58 8.84
C GLY A 140 0.17 16.38 8.14
N PRO A 141 -0.64 17.13 8.91
CA PRO A 141 -1.74 17.94 8.36
C PRO A 141 -1.27 19.08 7.44
N ASN A 142 0.01 19.44 7.49
CA ASN A 142 0.61 20.48 6.65
C ASN A 142 1.52 19.89 5.56
N GLU A 143 1.63 18.56 5.46
CA GLU A 143 2.46 17.87 4.46
C GLU A 143 3.94 18.29 4.46
N ASP A 144 4.46 18.63 5.64
CA ASP A 144 5.80 19.21 5.84
C ASP A 144 6.71 18.35 6.72
N CYS A 145 6.24 17.17 7.16
CA CYS A 145 6.97 16.28 8.05
C CYS A 145 7.48 15.04 7.32
N LYS A 146 8.52 14.43 7.90
CA LYS A 146 8.98 13.08 7.54
C LYS A 146 8.73 12.14 8.71
N ILE A 147 8.23 10.95 8.41
CA ILE A 147 7.98 9.91 9.40
C ILE A 147 8.81 8.68 9.04
N ILE A 148 9.39 8.06 10.06
CA ILE A 148 10.05 6.75 9.96
C ILE A 148 9.30 5.82 10.92
N VAL A 149 8.73 4.76 10.38
CA VAL A 149 8.00 3.75 11.16
C VAL A 149 8.81 2.46 11.13
N THR A 150 8.99 1.86 12.30
CA THR A 150 9.74 0.63 12.49
C THR A 150 8.87 -0.35 13.29
N GLY A 151 8.89 -1.61 12.88
CA GLY A 151 8.19 -2.70 13.57
C GLY A 151 8.88 -3.14 14.86
N GLU A 152 10.08 -2.64 15.13
CA GLU A 152 10.81 -2.82 16.39
C GLU A 152 11.45 -1.51 16.81
N ASN A 153 11.74 -1.35 18.11
CA ASN A 153 12.43 -0.18 18.60
C ASN A 153 13.80 0.01 17.89
N PRO A 154 14.08 1.20 17.33
CA PRO A 154 15.35 1.43 16.63
C PRO A 154 16.50 1.62 17.61
N TYR A 155 16.22 2.11 18.83
CA TYR A 155 17.20 2.34 19.91
C TYR A 155 16.51 2.36 21.27
N GLY A 156 17.30 2.30 22.36
CA GLY A 156 16.83 2.51 23.73
C GLY A 156 16.10 1.32 24.39
N GLY A 157 15.63 0.35 23.60
CA GLY A 157 15.04 -0.89 24.10
C GLY A 157 16.06 -2.00 24.43
N TYR A 158 15.56 -3.17 24.79
CA TYR A 158 16.37 -4.38 24.92
C TYR A 158 16.66 -4.95 23.52
N GLN A 159 17.93 -5.06 23.16
CA GLN A 159 18.40 -5.54 21.84
C GLN A 159 17.70 -4.84 20.65
N PRO A 160 17.86 -3.51 20.55
CA PRO A 160 17.18 -2.71 19.54
C PRO A 160 17.74 -2.92 18.14
N GLY A 161 17.08 -2.31 17.16
CA GLY A 161 17.59 -2.20 15.78
C GLY A 161 19.00 -1.66 15.67
N PHE A 162 19.48 -0.86 16.64
CA PHE A 162 20.86 -0.34 16.71
C PHE A 162 21.92 -1.40 17.10
N SER A 163 21.54 -2.61 17.51
CA SER A 163 22.51 -3.62 17.94
C SER A 163 23.51 -3.96 16.81
N ALA A 164 24.81 -3.95 17.15
CA ALA A 164 25.90 -4.30 16.23
C ALA A 164 26.23 -5.81 16.25
N GLU A 165 25.77 -6.53 17.28
CA GLU A 165 25.96 -7.97 17.44
C GLU A 165 24.88 -8.53 18.39
N TYR A 166 24.43 -9.76 18.15
CA TYR A 166 23.61 -10.50 19.10
C TYR A 166 23.86 -12.01 18.95
N TYR A 167 24.13 -12.74 20.04
CA TYR A 167 24.50 -14.17 20.02
C TYR A 167 25.60 -14.52 18.99
N ASP A 168 26.68 -13.75 18.96
CA ASP A 168 27.80 -13.90 18.02
C ASP A 168 27.44 -13.69 16.53
N TYR A 169 26.21 -13.25 16.23
CA TYR A 169 25.84 -12.82 14.88
C TYR A 169 26.21 -11.34 14.72
N PRO A 170 27.14 -10.98 13.82
CA PRO A 170 27.41 -9.59 13.50
C PRO A 170 26.22 -8.98 12.78
N LEU A 171 25.86 -7.76 13.15
CA LEU A 171 24.72 -7.00 12.63
C LEU A 171 25.19 -5.65 12.09
N ASP A 172 24.33 -5.01 11.32
CA ASP A 172 24.58 -3.70 10.71
C ASP A 172 23.56 -2.63 11.13
N GLY A 173 22.97 -2.86 12.31
CA GLY A 173 22.00 -1.97 12.95
C GLY A 173 22.45 -0.51 13.06
N PRO A 174 23.67 -0.21 13.53
CA PRO A 174 24.16 1.16 13.62
C PRO A 174 24.15 1.89 12.28
N THR A 175 24.52 1.22 11.19
CA THR A 175 24.53 1.82 9.84
C THR A 175 23.12 2.23 9.42
N LEU A 176 22.15 1.31 9.51
CA LEU A 176 20.77 1.60 9.11
C LEU A 176 20.16 2.73 9.96
N VAL A 177 20.30 2.66 11.28
CA VAL A 177 19.67 3.63 12.20
C VAL A 177 20.29 5.02 12.06
N LEU A 178 21.61 5.13 11.92
CA LEU A 178 22.27 6.43 11.72
C LEU A 178 21.89 7.05 10.37
N ASN A 179 21.89 6.25 9.30
CA ASN A 179 21.45 6.74 7.99
C ASN A 179 19.97 7.18 8.00
N ALA A 180 19.11 6.47 8.73
CA ALA A 180 17.71 6.84 8.90
C ALA A 180 17.55 8.16 9.66
N VAL A 181 18.35 8.39 10.71
CA VAL A 181 18.40 9.67 11.42
C VAL A 181 18.88 10.78 10.49
N ASP A 182 19.98 10.56 9.76
CA ASP A 182 20.53 11.53 8.80
C ASP A 182 19.49 11.90 7.74
N TRP A 183 18.80 10.90 7.17
CA TRP A 183 17.68 11.11 6.25
C TRP A 183 16.55 11.92 6.89
N GLY A 184 16.17 11.59 8.13
CA GLY A 184 15.07 12.26 8.83
C GLY A 184 15.33 13.73 9.13
N VAL A 185 16.60 14.10 9.43
CA VAL A 185 16.98 15.49 9.73
C VAL A 185 17.35 16.31 8.51
N MET A 186 17.48 15.70 7.32
CA MET A 186 17.71 16.44 6.08
C MET A 186 16.53 17.38 5.82
N VAL A 187 16.83 18.65 5.55
CA VAL A 187 15.82 19.62 5.14
C VAL A 187 15.65 19.50 3.63
N GLU A 188 14.47 19.07 3.19
CA GLU A 188 14.13 19.02 1.76
C GLU A 188 14.20 20.44 1.19
N SER A 189 14.83 20.60 0.03
CA SER A 189 14.80 21.88 -0.65
C SER A 189 13.41 22.14 -1.22
N ALA A 190 13.06 23.41 -1.45
CA ALA A 190 11.81 23.75 -2.15
C ALA A 190 11.71 23.06 -3.52
N SER A 191 12.85 22.75 -4.16
CA SER A 191 12.88 21.99 -5.42
C SER A 191 12.41 20.55 -5.25
N ASP A 192 12.76 19.91 -4.14
CA ASP A 192 12.39 18.51 -3.89
C ASP A 192 10.88 18.40 -3.62
N GLN A 193 10.32 19.35 -2.85
CA GLN A 193 8.87 19.49 -2.67
C GLN A 193 8.15 19.69 -4.00
N ILE A 194 8.61 20.64 -4.82
CA ILE A 194 8.00 20.91 -6.14
C ILE A 194 8.05 19.67 -7.04
N MET A 195 9.15 18.92 -7.04
CA MET A 195 9.27 17.70 -7.84
C MET A 195 8.29 16.60 -7.38
N SER A 196 8.06 16.48 -6.07
CA SER A 196 7.04 15.57 -5.54
C SER A 196 5.63 15.97 -5.96
N GLU A 197 5.29 17.25 -5.80
CA GLU A 197 3.98 17.78 -6.23
C GLU A 197 3.74 17.57 -7.74
N ILE A 198 4.79 17.74 -8.57
CA ILE A 198 4.71 17.46 -10.01
C ILE A 198 4.42 15.98 -10.27
N SER A 199 5.09 15.06 -9.56
CA SER A 199 4.86 13.62 -9.70
C SER A 199 3.42 13.23 -9.32
N ASP A 200 2.89 13.78 -8.23
CA ASP A 200 1.51 13.54 -7.80
C ASP A 200 0.50 14.13 -8.78
N LEU A 201 0.83 15.28 -9.39
CA LEU A 201 0.01 15.87 -10.44
C LEU A 201 0.03 15.04 -11.73
N GLU A 202 1.17 14.46 -12.10
CA GLU A 202 1.31 13.55 -13.24
C GLU A 202 0.47 12.27 -13.05
N SER A 203 0.49 11.68 -11.86
CA SER A 203 -0.33 10.50 -11.55
C SER A 203 -1.83 10.81 -11.60
N THR A 204 -2.24 11.97 -11.07
CA THR A 204 -3.62 12.46 -11.13
C THR A 204 -4.08 12.67 -12.58
N VAL A 205 -3.23 13.30 -13.41
CA VAL A 205 -3.53 13.51 -14.84
C VAL A 205 -3.67 12.17 -15.58
N ALA A 206 -2.83 11.19 -15.29
CA ALA A 206 -2.91 9.86 -15.90
C ALA A 206 -4.21 9.11 -15.52
N SER A 207 -4.62 9.23 -14.26
CA SER A 207 -5.89 8.67 -13.77
C SER A 207 -7.10 9.32 -14.46
N GLN A 208 -7.14 10.66 -14.49
CA GLN A 208 -8.21 11.40 -15.17
C GLN A 208 -8.27 11.11 -16.68
N ALA A 209 -7.12 10.96 -17.34
CA ALA A 209 -7.09 10.58 -18.75
C ALA A 209 -7.73 9.20 -18.99
N SER A 210 -7.53 8.26 -18.06
CA SER A 210 -8.14 6.92 -18.12
C SER A 210 -9.66 6.98 -17.89
N GLU A 211 -10.12 7.82 -16.96
CA GLU A 211 -11.55 8.05 -16.72
C GLU A 211 -12.25 8.66 -17.94
N ILE A 212 -11.63 9.67 -18.59
CA ILE A 212 -12.15 10.27 -19.82
C ILE A 212 -12.29 9.22 -20.93
N ALA A 213 -11.28 8.37 -21.13
CA ALA A 213 -11.35 7.31 -22.13
C ALA A 213 -12.48 6.29 -21.85
N GLY A 214 -12.73 6.01 -20.57
CA GLY A 214 -13.87 5.20 -20.14
C GLY A 214 -15.22 5.85 -20.48
N LEU A 215 -15.38 7.13 -20.16
CA LEU A 215 -16.60 7.89 -20.47
C LEU A 215 -16.84 8.05 -21.98
N GLU A 216 -15.79 8.23 -22.78
CA GLU A 216 -15.89 8.24 -24.25
C GLU A 216 -16.45 6.91 -24.78
N THR A 217 -15.97 5.79 -24.24
CA THR A 217 -16.47 4.46 -24.59
C THR A 217 -17.95 4.28 -24.23
N GLU A 218 -18.38 4.79 -23.07
CA GLU A 218 -19.79 4.75 -22.64
C GLU A 218 -20.68 5.60 -23.56
N ILE A 219 -20.23 6.80 -23.94
CA ILE A 219 -20.93 7.69 -24.87
C ILE A 219 -21.11 7.01 -26.24
N ASP A 220 -20.07 6.38 -26.78
CA ASP A 220 -20.14 5.67 -28.06
C ASP A 220 -21.12 4.49 -28.01
N GLY A 221 -21.15 3.78 -26.88
CA GLY A 221 -22.14 2.73 -26.59
C GLY A 221 -23.56 3.27 -26.62
N LEU A 222 -23.84 4.33 -25.87
CA LEU A 222 -25.16 4.97 -25.82
C LEU A 222 -25.60 5.53 -27.17
N GLN A 223 -24.69 6.11 -27.96
CA GLN A 223 -24.98 6.57 -29.32
C GLN A 223 -25.39 5.40 -30.24
N SER A 224 -24.71 4.26 -30.11
CA SER A 224 -25.02 3.04 -30.87
C SER A 224 -26.40 2.48 -30.48
N GLU A 225 -26.72 2.44 -29.19
CA GLU A 225 -28.04 2.04 -28.70
C GLU A 225 -29.15 2.98 -29.21
N LEU A 226 -28.91 4.29 -29.19
CA LEU A 226 -29.86 5.28 -29.70
C LEU A 226 -30.09 5.11 -31.21
N ALA A 227 -29.04 4.85 -32.00
CA ALA A 227 -29.15 4.58 -33.43
C ALA A 227 -29.94 3.29 -33.71
N GLY A 228 -29.72 2.24 -32.92
CA GLY A 228 -30.48 1.00 -32.97
C GLY A 228 -31.96 1.23 -32.66
N LEU A 229 -32.26 1.98 -31.59
CA LEU A 229 -33.63 2.31 -31.19
C LEU A 229 -34.35 3.12 -32.26
N ASN A 230 -33.70 4.14 -32.83
CA ASN A 230 -34.28 4.93 -33.93
C ASN A 230 -34.60 4.06 -35.14
N SER A 231 -33.72 3.13 -35.50
CA SER A 231 -33.95 2.17 -36.59
C SER A 231 -35.18 1.29 -36.33
N MET A 232 -35.35 0.81 -35.10
CA MET A 232 -36.52 0.04 -34.68
C MET A 232 -37.81 0.87 -34.73
N VAL A 233 -37.77 2.11 -34.26
CA VAL A 233 -38.92 3.03 -34.32
C VAL A 233 -39.34 3.30 -35.77
N TYR A 234 -38.40 3.58 -36.66
CA TYR A 234 -38.71 3.78 -38.08
C TYR A 234 -39.30 2.53 -38.73
N ALA A 235 -38.76 1.35 -38.43
CA ALA A 235 -39.31 0.08 -38.92
C ALA A 235 -40.76 -0.15 -38.41
N ALA A 236 -41.00 0.09 -37.12
CA ALA A 236 -42.33 -0.07 -36.51
C ALA A 236 -43.36 0.92 -37.10
N ILE A 237 -42.99 2.19 -37.28
CA ILE A 237 -43.84 3.20 -37.92
C ILE A 237 -44.13 2.80 -39.37
N GLY A 238 -43.10 2.39 -40.13
CA GLY A 238 -43.24 1.94 -41.51
C GLY A 238 -44.22 0.78 -41.65
N LEU A 239 -44.09 -0.25 -40.79
CA LEU A 239 -45.00 -1.39 -40.75
C LEU A 239 -46.44 -0.98 -40.39
N ALA A 240 -46.62 -0.09 -39.42
CA ALA A 240 -47.95 0.40 -39.02
C ALA A 240 -48.65 1.15 -40.17
N VAL A 241 -47.94 2.03 -40.87
CA VAL A 241 -48.48 2.79 -42.02
C VAL A 241 -48.88 1.83 -43.15
N ILE A 242 -48.04 0.85 -43.48
CA ILE A 242 -48.38 -0.18 -44.48
C ILE A 242 -49.65 -0.95 -44.06
N GLY A 243 -49.73 -1.37 -42.79
CA GLY A 243 -50.91 -2.06 -42.26
C GLY A 243 -52.20 -1.26 -42.41
N ILE A 244 -52.18 0.04 -42.11
CA ILE A 244 -53.32 0.95 -42.27
C ILE A 244 -53.73 1.05 -43.75
N LEU A 245 -52.77 1.26 -44.65
CA LEU A 245 -53.04 1.38 -46.09
C LEU A 245 -53.65 0.10 -46.67
N VAL A 246 -53.10 -1.07 -46.34
CA VAL A 246 -53.63 -2.36 -46.78
C VAL A 246 -55.04 -2.59 -46.24
N GLY A 247 -55.29 -2.26 -44.97
CA GLY A 247 -56.61 -2.36 -44.35
C GLY A 247 -57.66 -1.46 -45.02
N ALA A 248 -57.28 -0.22 -45.35
CA ALA A 248 -58.15 0.73 -46.05
C ALA A 248 -58.51 0.25 -47.48
N VAL A 249 -57.52 -0.25 -48.24
CA VAL A 249 -57.74 -0.81 -49.59
C VAL A 249 -58.62 -2.05 -49.53
N GLY A 250 -58.36 -2.96 -48.59
CA GLY A 250 -59.20 -4.15 -48.39
C GLY A 250 -60.66 -3.80 -48.07
N MET A 251 -60.90 -2.76 -47.27
CA MET A 251 -62.26 -2.26 -47.00
C MET A 251 -62.93 -1.69 -48.25
N PHE A 252 -62.19 -0.97 -49.09
CA PHE A 252 -62.73 -0.37 -50.32
C PHE A 252 -63.10 -1.46 -51.35
N LEU A 253 -62.25 -2.47 -51.51
CA LEU A 253 -62.48 -3.60 -52.42
C LEU A 253 -63.62 -4.54 -51.97
N ARG A 254 -64.00 -4.52 -50.69
CA ARG A 254 -65.10 -5.35 -50.16
C ARG A 254 -66.48 -4.70 -50.31
N LYS A 255 -66.55 -3.41 -50.65
CA LYS A 255 -67.80 -2.65 -50.86
C LYS A 255 -68.25 -2.57 -52.33
N SER A 256 -67.48 -3.13 -53.26
CA SER A 256 -67.84 -3.34 -54.67
C SER A 256 -68.26 -4.79 -54.92
#